data_AF-A0A813YPB8-F1
#
_entry.id   AF-A0A813YPB8-F1
#
_cell.length_a   1.000
_cell.length_b   1.000
_cell.length_c   1.000
_cell.angle_alpha   90.00
_cell.angle_beta   90.00
_cell.angle_gamma   90.00
#
_symmetry.space_group_name_H-M   'P 1'
#
loop_
_entity.id
_entity.type
_entity.pdbx_description
1 polymer ?
#
loop_
_entity_poly.entity_id
_entity_poly.type
_entity_poly.pdbx_seq_one_letter_code
_entity_poly.pdbx_strand_id
1 'polypeptide(L)'
;MFFRRNADLDMSIYQCKLGGQCDVNAHSRRSCRSCRMKKCLAIGMNKEFFRSPHSSKHVRRQHVNDVIQLRNKILSRATIRPLNLLSNDRSLLNLEQWSLLSNVLHCYDAHCPISEIQRSMAVYSMCPPKHRLKVAANNLMVTINLFFSSVWSFVEAVPHFAELPGTDRRNLIQRNVHQMGALNGAHVCQEGKFHDDPTNQGVAIAEYGASLINYMLKAIELGSSDRTVSKLFLLVMSFSTCSDMVQPLIDDNGQWTDYSLLSDPIQIFNIQNLFVDIIFKYMIYQSGYTHASLHFAHLIVNALKQGEFIQKAQMNQNHDVMVQTIIHGFEQSLIIH
;
A
#
# COMPACT_ATOMS: atom_id res chain seq x y z
N MET A 1 -33.96 0.98 -20.10
CA MET A 1 -34.93 0.14 -20.85
C MET A 1 -34.43 -0.34 -22.22
N PHE A 2 -33.63 0.43 -22.98
CA PHE A 2 -33.09 -0.01 -24.29
C PHE A 2 -32.17 -1.24 -24.19
N PHE A 3 -31.11 -1.18 -23.36
CA PHE A 3 -30.12 -2.26 -23.22
C PHE A 3 -30.75 -3.60 -22.83
N ARG A 4 -31.55 -3.61 -21.75
CA ARG A 4 -32.28 -4.80 -21.28
C ARG A 4 -33.14 -5.50 -22.35
N ARG A 5 -33.70 -4.75 -23.30
CA ARG A 5 -34.55 -5.31 -24.38
C ARG A 5 -33.76 -5.86 -25.56
N ASN A 6 -32.50 -5.46 -25.71
CA ASN A 6 -31.71 -5.74 -26.90
C ASN A 6 -30.42 -6.52 -26.59
N ALA A 7 -30.09 -6.75 -25.31
CA ALA A 7 -28.85 -7.40 -24.88
C ALA A 7 -28.76 -8.89 -25.26
N ASP A 8 -29.89 -9.54 -25.52
CA ASP A 8 -29.97 -10.95 -25.95
C ASP A 8 -30.30 -11.09 -27.46
N LEU A 9 -30.44 -9.98 -28.18
CA LEU A 9 -30.68 -10.01 -29.62
C LEU A 9 -29.35 -10.17 -30.36
N ASP A 10 -29.38 -10.94 -31.44
CA ASP A 10 -28.23 -11.04 -32.34
C ASP A 10 -27.95 -9.66 -32.97
N MET A 11 -26.79 -9.11 -32.64
CA MET A 11 -26.34 -7.80 -33.09
C MET A 11 -25.98 -7.77 -34.57
N SER A 12 -25.84 -8.93 -35.22
CA SER A 12 -25.67 -9.06 -36.68
C SER A 12 -26.84 -8.47 -37.47
N ILE A 13 -28.03 -8.44 -36.86
CA ILE A 13 -29.28 -7.93 -37.45
C ILE A 13 -29.32 -6.40 -37.46
N TYR A 14 -28.56 -5.75 -36.57
CA TYR A 14 -28.52 -4.29 -36.45
C TYR A 14 -27.21 -3.75 -37.00
N GLN A 15 -27.11 -3.67 -38.32
CA GLN A 15 -25.99 -3.01 -39.00
C GLN A 15 -26.16 -1.48 -39.00
N CYS A 16 -25.05 -0.77 -38.76
CA CYS A 16 -25.03 0.68 -38.89
C CYS A 16 -25.00 1.06 -40.36
N LYS A 17 -25.90 1.96 -40.78
CA LYS A 17 -25.95 2.48 -42.17
C LYS A 17 -24.93 3.58 -42.46
N LEU A 18 -24.24 4.10 -41.43
CA LEU A 18 -23.37 5.28 -41.49
C LEU A 18 -21.95 4.96 -41.00
N GLY A 19 -21.45 3.75 -41.24
CA GLY A 19 -20.05 3.41 -40.95
C GLY A 19 -19.69 3.14 -39.48
N GLY A 20 -20.68 3.02 -38.59
CA GLY A 20 -20.46 2.55 -37.21
C GLY A 20 -19.98 3.62 -36.21
N GLN A 21 -19.94 4.89 -36.60
CA GLN A 21 -19.47 6.01 -35.77
C GLN A 21 -20.55 7.07 -35.49
N CYS A 22 -21.83 6.70 -35.52
CA CYS A 22 -22.91 7.66 -35.24
C CYS A 22 -22.77 8.28 -33.84
N ASP A 23 -22.87 9.61 -33.75
CA ASP A 23 -22.99 10.27 -32.45
C ASP A 23 -24.31 9.90 -31.76
N VAL A 24 -24.22 9.43 -30.51
CA VAL A 24 -25.36 8.95 -29.72
C VAL A 24 -25.56 9.90 -28.54
N ASN A 25 -26.51 10.82 -28.70
CA ASN A 25 -26.93 11.82 -27.72
C ASN A 25 -28.45 11.78 -27.48
N ALA A 26 -28.99 12.70 -26.66
CA ALA A 26 -30.41 12.68 -26.28
C ALA A 26 -31.38 12.70 -27.47
N HIS A 27 -31.01 13.42 -28.53
CA HIS A 27 -31.79 13.61 -29.76
C HIS A 27 -31.53 12.49 -30.78
N SER A 28 -30.27 12.06 -30.94
CA SER A 28 -29.85 11.08 -31.97
C SER A 28 -29.86 9.63 -31.51
N ARG A 29 -30.09 9.33 -30.22
CA ARG A 29 -30.07 7.95 -29.67
C ARG A 29 -31.09 6.99 -30.27
N ARG A 30 -32.04 7.45 -31.06
CA ARG A 30 -33.00 6.56 -31.77
C ARG A 30 -32.56 6.27 -33.21
N SER A 31 -31.62 7.05 -33.75
CA SER A 31 -31.21 7.02 -35.15
C SER A 31 -30.38 5.78 -35.51
N CYS A 32 -29.61 5.23 -34.58
CA CYS A 32 -28.85 4.00 -34.82
C CYS A 32 -28.86 3.07 -33.61
N ARG A 33 -29.53 1.92 -33.73
CA ARG A 33 -29.56 0.88 -32.67
C ARG A 33 -28.20 0.23 -32.47
N SER A 34 -27.45 0.01 -33.56
CA SER A 34 -26.11 -0.59 -33.56
C SER A 34 -25.11 0.23 -32.72
N CYS A 35 -24.92 1.50 -33.07
CA CYS A 35 -23.99 2.39 -32.37
C CYS A 35 -24.41 2.64 -30.92
N ARG A 36 -25.72 2.72 -30.65
CA ARG A 36 -26.22 2.86 -29.28
C ARG A 36 -25.92 1.64 -28.42
N MET A 37 -26.08 0.42 -28.95
CA MET A 37 -25.72 -0.78 -28.21
C MET A 37 -24.21 -0.87 -27.96
N LYS A 38 -23.39 -0.57 -28.98
CA LYS A 38 -21.92 -0.49 -28.81
C LYS A 38 -21.53 0.50 -27.70
N LYS A 39 -22.16 1.67 -27.65
CA LYS A 39 -21.94 2.65 -26.57
C LYS A 39 -22.35 2.11 -25.20
N CYS A 40 -23.48 1.40 -25.09
CA CYS A 40 -23.90 0.75 -23.84
C CYS A 40 -22.87 -0.28 -23.33
N LEU A 41 -22.30 -1.10 -24.21
CA LEU A 41 -21.27 -2.07 -23.86
C LEU A 41 -19.94 -1.39 -23.50
N ALA A 42 -19.55 -0.34 -24.24
CA ALA A 42 -18.32 0.42 -24.00
C ALA A 42 -18.31 1.11 -22.62
N ILE A 43 -19.46 1.56 -22.13
CA ILE A 43 -19.60 2.11 -20.77
C ILE A 43 -19.80 1.03 -19.68
N GLY A 44 -19.63 -0.25 -20.03
CA GLY A 44 -19.64 -1.36 -19.07
C GLY A 44 -21.02 -1.90 -18.68
N MET A 45 -22.08 -1.63 -19.46
CA MET A 45 -23.36 -2.29 -19.20
C MET A 45 -23.25 -3.79 -19.49
N ASN A 46 -23.56 -4.63 -18.49
CA ASN A 46 -23.54 -6.09 -18.62
C ASN A 46 -24.94 -6.66 -18.35
N LYS A 47 -25.38 -7.56 -19.23
CA LYS A 47 -26.70 -8.20 -19.19
C LYS A 47 -26.91 -9.08 -17.97
N GLU A 48 -25.84 -9.63 -17.40
CA GLU A 48 -25.88 -10.48 -16.22
C GLU A 48 -26.25 -9.71 -14.94
N PHE A 49 -26.12 -8.37 -14.91
CA PHE A 49 -26.53 -7.56 -13.76
C PHE A 49 -28.05 -7.45 -13.58
N PHE A 50 -28.85 -7.79 -14.60
CA PHE A 50 -30.31 -7.60 -14.58
C PHE A 50 -31.12 -8.90 -14.68
N ARG A 51 -30.47 -10.07 -14.68
CA ARG A 51 -31.15 -11.35 -14.49
C ARG A 51 -31.50 -11.52 -13.00
N SER A 52 -32.79 -11.77 -12.75
CA SER A 52 -33.56 -11.92 -11.50
C SER A 52 -32.81 -12.38 -10.22
N PRO A 53 -33.29 -12.01 -9.01
CA PRO A 53 -32.55 -11.91 -7.75
C PRO A 53 -32.36 -13.23 -6.98
N HIS A 54 -32.19 -14.36 -7.67
CA HIS A 54 -32.03 -15.69 -7.05
C HIS A 54 -30.66 -16.34 -7.25
N SER A 55 -29.64 -15.61 -7.70
CA SER A 55 -28.27 -16.16 -7.71
C SER A 55 -27.67 -16.10 -6.30
N SER A 56 -27.61 -17.28 -5.70
CA SER A 56 -27.07 -17.61 -4.38
C SER A 56 -25.73 -16.92 -4.11
N LYS A 57 -25.48 -16.56 -2.84
CA LYS A 57 -24.23 -15.94 -2.31
C LYS A 57 -22.94 -16.57 -2.87
N HIS A 58 -23.02 -17.81 -3.33
CA HIS A 58 -21.98 -18.52 -4.05
C HIS A 58 -21.53 -17.83 -5.35
N VAL A 59 -22.43 -17.38 -6.23
CA VAL A 59 -22.06 -16.80 -7.55
C VAL A 59 -21.38 -15.45 -7.39
N ARG A 60 -21.83 -14.63 -6.43
CA ARG A 60 -21.13 -13.38 -6.06
C ARG A 60 -19.73 -13.64 -5.50
N ARG A 61 -19.57 -14.66 -4.64
CA ARG A 61 -18.25 -15.07 -4.13
C ARG A 61 -17.36 -15.64 -5.22
N GLN A 62 -17.93 -16.40 -6.15
CA GLN A 62 -17.20 -16.97 -7.28
C GLN A 62 -16.73 -15.87 -8.23
N HIS A 63 -17.59 -14.92 -8.59
CA HIS A 63 -17.18 -13.78 -9.41
C HIS A 63 -16.13 -12.89 -8.72
N VAL A 64 -16.23 -12.69 -7.40
CA VAL A 64 -15.18 -11.97 -6.64
C VAL A 64 -13.87 -12.78 -6.65
N ASN A 65 -13.93 -14.10 -6.44
CA ASN A 65 -12.77 -14.98 -6.50
C ASN A 65 -12.17 -15.06 -7.91
N ASP A 66 -12.99 -15.06 -8.95
CA ASP A 66 -12.56 -15.10 -10.35
C ASP A 66 -11.91 -13.77 -10.75
N VAL A 67 -12.42 -12.63 -10.25
CA VAL A 67 -11.80 -11.31 -10.42
C VAL A 67 -10.48 -11.23 -9.64
N ILE A 68 -10.41 -11.77 -8.43
CA ILE A 68 -9.16 -11.85 -7.63
C ILE A 68 -8.15 -12.78 -8.30
N GLN A 69 -8.58 -13.93 -8.82
CA GLN A 69 -7.72 -14.85 -9.55
C GLN A 69 -7.24 -14.25 -10.87
N LEU A 70 -8.10 -13.54 -11.60
CA LEU A 70 -7.71 -12.84 -12.82
C LEU A 70 -6.73 -11.70 -12.50
N ARG A 71 -6.93 -10.95 -11.41
CA ARG A 71 -5.98 -9.95 -10.90
C ARG A 71 -4.64 -10.59 -10.56
N ASN A 72 -4.62 -11.71 -9.82
CA ASN A 72 -3.40 -12.42 -9.45
C ASN A 72 -2.71 -13.06 -10.67
N LYS A 73 -3.47 -13.48 -11.67
CA LYS A 73 -2.96 -14.02 -12.94
C LYS A 73 -2.39 -12.92 -13.84
N ILE A 74 -2.90 -11.69 -13.75
CA ILE A 74 -2.35 -10.50 -14.41
C ILE A 74 -1.08 -10.02 -13.67
N LEU A 75 -1.09 -9.99 -12.34
CA LEU A 75 0.06 -9.62 -11.50
C LEU A 75 1.21 -10.64 -11.60
N SER A 76 0.91 -11.94 -11.65
CA SER A 76 1.94 -13.00 -11.83
C SER A 76 2.50 -13.10 -13.25
N ARG A 77 1.81 -12.52 -14.24
CA ARG A 77 2.35 -12.38 -15.61
C ARG A 77 3.34 -11.24 -15.75
N ALA A 78 3.45 -10.35 -14.76
CA ALA A 78 4.60 -9.48 -14.58
C ALA A 78 5.76 -10.30 -13.98
N THR A 79 6.29 -11.24 -14.75
CA THR A 79 7.64 -11.74 -14.48
C THR A 79 8.58 -10.54 -14.60
N ILE A 80 9.09 -10.06 -13.47
CA ILE A 80 10.14 -9.04 -13.40
C ILE A 80 11.33 -9.59 -14.19
N ARG A 81 11.45 -9.18 -15.45
CA ARG A 81 12.70 -9.33 -16.20
C ARG A 81 13.56 -8.15 -15.78
N PRO A 82 14.77 -8.35 -15.24
CA PRO A 82 15.73 -7.27 -15.16
C PRO A 82 16.00 -6.82 -16.59
N LEU A 83 15.42 -5.69 -16.98
CA LEU A 83 15.74 -5.04 -18.23
C LEU A 83 17.16 -4.48 -18.12
N ASN A 84 17.94 -4.72 -19.16
CA ASN A 84 19.34 -4.34 -19.24
C ASN A 84 19.43 -2.79 -19.27
N LEU A 85 19.92 -2.19 -18.17
CA LEU A 85 19.90 -0.75 -17.86
C LEU A 85 20.67 0.17 -18.83
N LEU A 86 21.33 -0.37 -19.86
CA LEU A 86 22.36 0.35 -20.61
C LEU A 86 22.11 0.48 -22.12
N SER A 87 20.98 -0.01 -22.65
CA SER A 87 20.73 0.15 -24.09
C SER A 87 19.24 0.09 -24.45
N ASN A 88 18.62 1.26 -24.66
CA ASN A 88 17.30 1.47 -25.27
C ASN A 88 16.05 1.05 -24.47
N ASP A 89 16.01 1.30 -23.16
CA ASP A 89 14.93 0.78 -22.30
C ASP A 89 13.61 1.58 -22.35
N ARG A 90 13.55 2.77 -22.97
CA ARG A 90 12.37 3.69 -22.91
C ARG A 90 11.99 4.07 -21.46
N SER A 91 12.91 3.95 -20.51
CA SER A 91 12.69 4.42 -19.15
C SER A 91 12.51 5.93 -19.14
N LEU A 92 11.58 6.38 -18.31
CA LEU A 92 11.37 7.81 -18.05
C LEU A 92 12.31 8.32 -16.95
N LEU A 93 13.06 7.43 -16.29
CA LEU A 93 14.05 7.77 -15.28
C LEU A 93 15.36 8.20 -15.96
N ASN A 94 15.92 9.32 -15.53
CA ASN A 94 17.26 9.72 -15.94
C ASN A 94 18.33 8.97 -15.10
N LEU A 95 19.60 9.16 -15.46
CA LEU A 95 20.72 8.46 -14.80
C LEU A 95 20.81 8.74 -13.29
N GLU A 96 20.60 9.99 -12.88
CA GLU A 96 20.62 10.40 -11.46
C GLU A 96 19.48 9.74 -10.68
N GLN A 97 18.28 9.71 -11.25
CA GLN A 97 17.11 9.06 -10.67
C GLN A 97 17.30 7.55 -10.53
N TRP A 98 17.93 6.90 -11.51
CA TRP A 98 18.31 5.49 -11.40
C TRP A 98 19.34 5.25 -10.30
N SER A 99 20.36 6.11 -10.19
CA SER A 99 21.35 6.02 -9.13
C SER A 99 20.70 6.21 -7.75
N LEU A 100 19.81 7.20 -7.61
CA LEU A 100 19.09 7.46 -6.37
C LEU A 100 18.20 6.27 -5.99
N LEU A 101 17.44 5.74 -6.95
CA LEU A 101 16.62 4.53 -6.76
C LEU A 101 17.48 3.38 -6.25
N SER A 102 18.62 3.10 -6.91
CA SER A 102 19.53 2.02 -6.51
C SER A 102 20.07 2.22 -5.10
N ASN A 103 20.50 3.43 -4.77
CA ASN A 103 21.05 3.77 -3.45
C ASN A 103 20.00 3.60 -2.36
N VAL A 104 18.76 4.04 -2.60
CA VAL A 104 17.64 3.86 -1.66
C VAL A 104 17.35 2.38 -1.41
N LEU A 105 17.31 1.56 -2.46
CA LEU A 105 17.06 0.13 -2.31
C LEU A 105 18.17 -0.55 -1.49
N HIS A 106 19.44 -0.26 -1.79
CA HIS A 106 20.56 -0.79 -1.02
C HIS A 106 20.54 -0.31 0.44
N CYS A 107 20.18 0.96 0.67
CA CYS A 107 20.04 1.50 2.02
C CYS A 107 18.96 0.77 2.81
N TYR A 108 17.79 0.54 2.21
CA TYR A 108 16.73 -0.24 2.87
C TYR A 108 17.18 -1.66 3.18
N ASP A 109 17.82 -2.34 2.22
CA ASP A 109 18.27 -3.73 2.38
C ASP A 109 19.29 -3.87 3.51
N ALA A 110 20.14 -2.87 3.73
CA ALA A 110 21.10 -2.86 4.83
C ALA A 110 20.43 -2.79 6.22
N HIS A 111 19.22 -2.23 6.31
CA HIS A 111 18.47 -2.08 7.57
C HIS A 111 17.31 -3.08 7.69
N CYS A 112 17.09 -3.93 6.70
CA CYS A 112 15.93 -4.81 6.63
C CYS A 112 15.93 -5.85 7.79
N PRO A 113 14.85 -5.95 8.59
CA PRO A 113 14.83 -6.79 9.79
C PRO A 113 14.51 -8.27 9.51
N ILE A 114 14.30 -8.67 8.25
CA ILE A 114 13.83 -10.02 7.89
C ILE A 114 14.73 -11.12 8.47
N SER A 115 16.05 -10.99 8.31
CA SER A 115 17.01 -12.00 8.78
C SER A 115 17.00 -12.16 10.30
N GLU A 116 16.78 -11.06 11.03
CA GLU A 116 16.69 -11.08 12.49
C GLU A 116 15.40 -11.75 12.97
N ILE A 117 14.27 -11.40 12.34
CA ILE A 117 12.97 -12.01 12.63
C ILE A 117 13.01 -13.51 12.33
N GLN A 118 13.57 -13.92 11.19
CA GLN A 118 13.73 -15.33 10.84
C GLN A 118 14.54 -16.10 11.89
N ARG A 119 15.62 -15.50 12.40
CA ARG A 119 16.43 -16.10 13.46
C ARG A 119 15.63 -16.26 14.76
N SER A 120 14.90 -15.22 15.16
CA SER A 120 14.00 -15.27 16.33
C SER A 120 12.93 -16.35 16.18
N MET A 121 12.36 -16.49 14.97
CA MET A 121 11.37 -17.51 14.63
C MET A 121 11.93 -18.93 14.69
N ALA A 122 13.16 -19.12 14.19
CA ALA A 122 13.85 -20.40 14.28
C ALA A 122 14.03 -20.84 15.73
N VAL A 123 14.45 -19.93 16.63
CA VAL A 123 14.68 -20.23 18.05
C VAL A 123 13.43 -20.78 18.74
N TYR A 124 12.28 -20.10 18.63
CA TYR A 124 11.08 -20.59 19.31
C TYR A 124 10.46 -21.81 18.63
N SER A 125 10.67 -22.01 17.33
CA SER A 125 10.21 -23.22 16.63
C SER A 125 10.86 -24.49 17.20
N MET A 126 12.07 -24.38 17.76
CA MET A 126 12.77 -25.48 18.44
C MET A 126 12.26 -25.73 19.87
N CYS A 127 11.46 -24.82 20.46
CA CYS A 127 10.93 -25.01 21.81
C CYS A 127 9.82 -26.08 21.84
N PRO A 128 9.56 -26.71 23.00
CA PRO A 128 8.39 -27.57 23.20
C PRO A 128 7.08 -26.81 22.95
N PRO A 129 6.02 -27.43 22.39
CA PRO A 129 4.77 -26.74 22.01
C PRO A 129 4.16 -25.86 23.11
N LYS A 130 4.21 -26.31 24.37
CA LYS A 130 3.69 -25.54 25.53
C LYS A 130 4.48 -24.25 25.81
N HIS A 131 5.76 -24.19 25.45
CA HIS A 131 6.61 -23.02 25.62
C HIS A 131 6.63 -22.11 24.38
N ARG A 132 6.32 -22.65 23.19
CA ARG A 132 6.29 -21.87 21.93
C ARG A 132 5.39 -20.65 22.03
N LEU A 133 4.15 -20.82 22.52
CA LEU A 133 3.18 -19.73 22.62
C LEU A 133 3.67 -18.60 23.52
N LYS A 134 4.28 -18.92 24.66
CA LYS A 134 4.82 -17.92 25.59
C LYS A 134 5.99 -17.15 24.98
N VAL A 135 6.91 -17.84 24.31
CA VAL A 135 8.05 -17.19 23.65
C VAL A 135 7.58 -16.35 22.46
N ALA A 136 6.66 -16.86 21.65
CA ALA A 136 6.08 -16.13 20.52
C ALA A 136 5.31 -14.88 20.99
N ALA A 137 4.57 -14.94 22.10
CA ALA A 137 3.92 -13.78 22.72
C ALA A 137 4.93 -12.69 23.11
N ASN A 138 6.03 -13.07 23.76
CA ASN A 138 7.09 -12.12 24.11
C ASN A 138 7.76 -11.53 22.86
N ASN A 139 7.88 -12.33 21.79
CA ASN A 139 8.51 -11.90 20.54
C ASN A 139 7.61 -11.01 19.67
N LEU A 140 6.29 -10.96 19.90
CA LEU A 140 5.38 -10.14 19.11
C LEU A 140 5.78 -8.66 19.17
N MET A 141 5.91 -8.11 20.39
CA MET A 141 6.28 -6.70 20.58
C MET A 141 7.69 -6.40 20.08
N VAL A 142 8.62 -7.34 20.25
CA VAL A 142 9.99 -7.23 19.70
C VAL A 142 9.96 -7.17 18.18
N THR A 143 9.15 -8.02 17.54
CA THR A 143 9.00 -8.04 16.07
C THR A 143 8.37 -6.74 15.57
N ILE A 144 7.35 -6.23 16.27
CA ILE A 144 6.76 -4.93 15.92
C ILE A 144 7.80 -3.83 16.09
N ASN A 145 8.54 -3.79 17.21
CA ASN A 145 9.62 -2.82 17.42
C ASN A 145 10.63 -2.83 16.27
N LEU A 146 11.07 -4.01 15.80
CA LEU A 146 11.95 -4.14 14.64
C LEU A 146 11.36 -3.50 13.37
N PHE A 147 10.05 -3.56 13.15
CA PHE A 147 9.42 -2.87 12.01
C PHE A 147 9.58 -1.36 12.08
N PHE A 148 9.47 -0.77 13.27
CA PHE A 148 9.59 0.66 13.46
C PHE A 148 11.05 1.13 13.46
N SER A 149 11.94 0.42 14.17
CA SER A 149 13.35 0.78 14.25
C SER A 149 14.05 0.63 12.90
N SER A 150 13.79 -0.45 12.15
CA SER A 150 14.42 -0.65 10.83
C SER A 150 14.03 0.41 9.80
N VAL A 151 12.74 0.76 9.72
CA VAL A 151 12.28 1.79 8.77
C VAL A 151 12.82 3.15 9.15
N TRP A 152 13.01 3.40 10.44
CA TRP A 152 13.57 4.65 10.92
C TRP A 152 15.05 4.78 10.57
N SER A 153 15.87 3.78 10.90
CA SER A 153 17.29 3.77 10.53
C SER A 153 17.48 3.91 9.01
N PHE A 154 16.59 3.30 8.22
CA PHE A 154 16.55 3.51 6.78
C PHE A 154 16.28 4.96 6.37
N VAL A 155 15.26 5.62 6.96
CA VAL A 155 14.91 7.00 6.64
C VAL A 155 16.02 7.97 7.07
N GLU A 156 16.60 7.79 8.26
CA GLU A 156 17.73 8.62 8.74
C GLU A 156 18.95 8.56 7.82
N ALA A 157 19.21 7.39 7.24
CA ALA A 157 20.33 7.18 6.33
C ALA A 157 20.11 7.79 4.93
N VAL A 158 18.90 8.30 4.62
CA VAL A 158 18.61 8.96 3.34
C VAL A 158 19.09 10.42 3.40
N PRO A 159 19.94 10.89 2.46
CA PRO A 159 20.49 12.25 2.50
C PRO A 159 19.44 13.36 2.60
N HIS A 160 18.35 13.22 1.83
CA HIS A 160 17.23 14.17 1.83
C HIS A 160 16.57 14.32 3.20
N PHE A 161 16.64 13.30 4.07
CA PHE A 161 16.15 13.41 5.44
C PHE A 161 17.21 14.02 6.35
N ALA A 162 18.45 13.53 6.26
CA ALA A 162 19.57 13.96 7.09
C ALA A 162 19.88 15.47 6.96
N GLU A 163 19.65 16.05 5.78
CA GLU A 163 19.89 17.46 5.49
C GLU A 163 18.79 18.41 6.00
N LEU A 164 17.65 17.89 6.48
CA LEU A 164 16.57 18.72 7.01
C LEU A 164 16.92 19.30 8.38
N PRO A 165 16.36 20.49 8.74
CA PRO A 165 16.46 21.04 10.09
C PRO A 165 16.04 20.01 11.15
N GLY A 166 16.73 19.98 12.30
CA GLY A 166 16.41 19.05 13.38
C GLY A 166 14.96 19.15 13.88
N THR A 167 14.37 20.35 13.83
CA THR A 167 12.96 20.59 14.11
C THR A 167 12.05 19.85 13.12
N ASP A 168 12.31 19.98 11.82
CA ASP A 168 11.50 19.35 10.78
C ASP A 168 11.69 17.83 10.74
N ARG A 169 12.90 17.33 11.02
CA ARG A 169 13.16 15.91 11.22
C ARG A 169 12.31 15.34 12.35
N ARG A 170 12.29 16.01 13.51
CA ARG A 170 11.46 15.63 14.67
C ARG A 170 9.97 15.62 14.31
N ASN A 171 9.50 16.68 13.65
CA ASN A 171 8.09 16.82 13.30
C ASN A 171 7.65 15.73 12.31
N LEU A 172 8.49 15.39 11.33
CA LEU A 172 8.21 14.30 10.39
C LEU A 172 8.14 12.94 11.09
N ILE A 173 8.99 12.68 12.10
CA ILE A 173 8.92 11.45 12.90
C ILE A 173 7.57 11.36 13.58
N GLN A 174 7.24 12.36 14.40
CA GLN A 174 6.01 12.34 15.21
C GLN A 174 4.77 12.11 14.34
N ARG A 175 4.73 12.72 13.16
CA ARG A 175 3.62 12.62 12.22
C ARG A 175 3.54 11.29 11.48
N ASN A 176 4.68 10.77 11.03
CA ASN A 176 4.69 9.67 10.04
C ASN A 176 5.07 8.31 10.62
N VAL A 177 5.65 8.25 11.83
CA VAL A 177 6.19 7.02 12.45
C VAL A 177 5.21 5.85 12.48
N HIS A 178 3.94 6.09 12.84
CA HIS A 178 2.92 5.04 12.89
C HIS A 178 2.64 4.45 11.51
N GLN A 179 2.44 5.33 10.52
CA GLN A 179 2.19 4.94 9.14
C GLN A 179 3.38 4.19 8.55
N MET A 180 4.60 4.67 8.84
CA MET A 180 5.85 4.07 8.39
C MET A 180 6.05 2.68 9.00
N GLY A 181 5.85 2.53 10.31
CA GLY A 181 5.96 1.25 11.00
C GLY A 181 4.97 0.21 10.47
N ALA A 182 3.71 0.60 10.24
CA ALA A 182 2.70 -0.30 9.70
C ALA A 182 2.98 -0.71 8.24
N LEU A 183 3.34 0.24 7.38
CA LEU A 183 3.67 -0.05 5.99
C LEU A 183 4.92 -0.92 5.88
N ASN A 184 5.95 -0.64 6.70
CA ASN A 184 7.16 -1.45 6.73
C ASN A 184 6.86 -2.85 7.27
N GLY A 185 6.10 -2.96 8.37
CA GLY A 185 5.67 -4.24 8.91
C GLY A 185 4.89 -5.06 7.90
N ALA A 186 3.99 -4.44 7.14
CA ALA A 186 3.27 -5.11 6.06
C ALA A 186 4.23 -5.63 4.97
N HIS A 187 5.18 -4.80 4.53
CA HIS A 187 6.17 -5.19 3.53
C HIS A 187 7.07 -6.34 4.02
N VAL A 188 7.60 -6.23 5.23
CA VAL A 188 8.46 -7.24 5.88
C VAL A 188 7.69 -8.56 6.06
N CYS A 189 6.44 -8.50 6.54
CA CYS A 189 5.59 -9.69 6.67
C CYS A 189 5.29 -10.35 5.33
N GLN A 190 5.10 -9.57 4.26
CA GLN A 190 4.84 -10.09 2.93
C GLN A 190 6.08 -10.75 2.32
N GLU A 191 7.24 -10.11 2.44
CA GLU A 191 8.51 -10.60 1.89
C GLU A 191 9.05 -11.81 2.68
N GLY A 192 9.01 -11.74 4.01
CA GLY A 192 9.42 -12.81 4.91
C GLY A 192 8.40 -13.93 5.10
N LYS A 193 7.17 -13.76 4.58
CA LYS A 193 6.03 -14.67 4.78
C LYS A 193 5.71 -14.95 6.26
N PHE A 194 5.99 -14.00 7.15
CA PHE A 194 5.81 -14.17 8.59
C PHE A 194 4.34 -14.29 8.99
N HIS A 195 3.45 -13.73 8.17
CA HIS A 195 2.01 -13.83 8.36
C HIS A 195 1.47 -15.22 8.04
N ASP A 196 2.23 -16.13 7.40
CA ASP A 196 1.79 -17.51 7.13
C ASP A 196 1.93 -18.44 8.36
N ASP A 197 2.72 -18.04 9.39
CA ASP A 197 2.91 -18.85 10.59
C ASP A 197 1.67 -18.82 11.51
N PRO A 198 0.98 -19.96 11.74
CA PRO A 198 -0.20 -20.01 12.58
C PRO A 198 0.08 -19.62 14.04
N THR A 199 1.31 -19.81 14.52
CA THR A 199 1.70 -19.44 15.89
C THR A 199 1.68 -17.93 16.05
N ASN A 200 2.31 -17.21 15.11
CA ASN A 200 2.32 -15.75 15.09
C ASN A 200 0.93 -15.16 14.91
N GLN A 201 0.11 -15.74 14.02
CA GLN A 201 -1.29 -15.33 13.89
C GLN A 201 -2.05 -15.51 15.20
N GLY A 202 -1.93 -16.66 15.86
CA GLY A 202 -2.62 -16.94 17.12
C GLY A 202 -2.24 -15.98 18.24
N VAL A 203 -0.95 -15.66 18.34
CA VAL A 203 -0.42 -14.68 19.30
C VAL A 203 -0.92 -13.27 18.98
N ALA A 204 -0.87 -12.84 17.73
CA ALA A 204 -1.37 -11.53 17.33
C ALA A 204 -2.89 -11.40 17.57
N ILE A 205 -3.66 -12.48 17.34
CA ILE A 205 -5.10 -12.53 17.62
C ILE A 205 -5.38 -12.41 19.11
N ALA A 206 -4.54 -13.02 19.96
CA ALA A 206 -4.68 -12.90 21.41
C ALA A 206 -4.44 -11.46 21.90
N GLU A 207 -3.48 -10.74 21.27
CA GLU A 207 -3.11 -9.37 21.66
C GLU A 207 -4.07 -8.29 21.12
N TYR A 208 -4.50 -8.41 19.86
CA TYR A 208 -5.26 -7.37 19.17
C TYR A 208 -6.70 -7.76 18.83
N GLY A 209 -7.08 -9.02 19.05
CA GLY A 209 -8.38 -9.57 18.69
C GLY A 209 -8.48 -10.01 17.22
N ALA A 210 -9.28 -11.06 16.99
CA ALA A 210 -9.40 -11.69 15.67
C ALA A 210 -9.91 -10.75 14.57
N SER A 211 -10.81 -9.83 14.91
CA SER A 211 -11.38 -8.88 13.93
C SER A 211 -10.29 -7.98 13.34
N LEU A 212 -9.45 -7.39 14.20
CA LEU A 212 -8.41 -6.45 13.79
C LEU A 212 -7.28 -7.15 13.03
N ILE A 213 -6.85 -8.33 13.48
CA ILE A 213 -5.83 -9.11 12.77
C ILE A 213 -6.32 -9.57 11.39
N ASN A 214 -7.56 -10.04 11.27
CA ASN A 214 -8.12 -10.42 9.97
C ASN A 214 -8.25 -9.21 9.02
N TYR A 215 -8.49 -8.02 9.54
CA TYR A 215 -8.44 -6.79 8.77
C TYR A 215 -7.01 -6.50 8.28
N MET A 216 -6.04 -6.58 9.18
CA MET A 216 -4.62 -6.32 8.89
C MET A 216 -4.07 -7.31 7.85
N LEU A 217 -4.35 -8.61 7.95
CA LEU A 217 -3.94 -9.60 6.96
C LEU A 217 -4.46 -9.28 5.56
N LYS A 218 -5.74 -8.87 5.44
CA LYS A 218 -6.31 -8.41 4.16
C LYS A 218 -5.66 -7.13 3.66
N ALA A 219 -5.25 -6.23 4.55
CA ALA A 219 -4.52 -5.02 4.18
C ALA A 219 -3.11 -5.36 3.66
N ILE A 220 -2.41 -6.33 4.27
CA ILE A 220 -1.11 -6.84 3.77
C ILE A 220 -1.26 -7.43 2.37
N GLU A 221 -2.28 -8.27 2.13
CA GLU A 221 -2.55 -8.86 0.81
C GLU A 221 -2.85 -7.82 -0.29
N LEU A 222 -3.37 -6.66 0.09
CA LEU A 222 -3.64 -5.56 -0.84
C LEU A 222 -2.39 -4.72 -1.17
N GLY A 223 -1.29 -4.92 -0.45
CA GLY A 223 -0.03 -4.24 -0.68
C GLY A 223 0.59 -4.57 -2.04
N SER A 224 1.59 -3.78 -2.45
CA SER A 224 2.32 -4.03 -3.69
C SER A 224 3.20 -5.27 -3.56
N SER A 225 3.07 -6.20 -4.51
CA SER A 225 3.99 -7.34 -4.64
C SER A 225 5.36 -6.94 -5.21
N ASP A 226 5.49 -5.75 -5.80
CA ASP A 226 6.76 -5.20 -6.25
C ASP A 226 7.49 -4.55 -5.07
N ARG A 227 8.63 -5.14 -4.70
CA ARG A 227 9.46 -4.72 -3.56
C ARG A 227 10.07 -3.34 -3.77
N THR A 228 10.45 -3.01 -5.00
CA THR A 228 11.01 -1.70 -5.34
C THR A 228 9.96 -0.62 -5.11
N VAL A 229 8.74 -0.86 -5.56
CA VAL A 229 7.60 0.05 -5.33
C VAL A 229 7.32 0.21 -3.84
N SER A 230 7.27 -0.89 -3.08
CA SER A 230 7.01 -0.83 -1.63
C SER A 230 8.08 -0.03 -0.87
N LYS A 231 9.37 -0.25 -1.16
CA LYS A 231 10.49 0.46 -0.53
C LYS A 231 10.50 1.95 -0.87
N LEU A 232 10.28 2.31 -2.13
CA LEU A 232 10.16 3.71 -2.54
C LEU A 232 8.93 4.39 -1.93
N PHE A 233 7.83 3.65 -1.81
CA PHE A 233 6.60 4.19 -1.23
C PHE A 233 6.75 4.49 0.27
N LEU A 234 7.62 3.77 1.00
CA LEU A 234 7.99 4.17 2.36
C LEU A 234 8.57 5.59 2.38
N LEU A 235 9.48 5.95 1.47
CA LEU A 235 10.00 7.32 1.42
C LEU A 235 8.93 8.36 1.04
N VAL A 236 8.03 8.02 0.12
CA VAL A 236 6.88 8.90 -0.18
C VAL A 236 6.07 9.19 1.08
N MET A 237 5.89 8.20 1.95
CA MET A 237 5.14 8.36 3.19
C MET A 237 5.96 9.02 4.31
N SER A 238 7.29 8.86 4.33
CA SER A 238 8.15 9.48 5.36
C SER A 238 8.23 11.00 5.23
N PHE A 239 8.14 11.53 4.00
CA PHE A 239 8.09 12.96 3.70
C PHE A 239 6.66 13.49 3.53
N SER A 240 5.64 12.73 3.94
CA SER A 240 4.27 13.20 3.89
C SER A 240 4.04 14.34 4.87
N THR A 241 3.46 15.43 4.38
CA THR A 241 3.10 16.60 5.19
C THR A 241 1.70 16.51 5.78
N CYS A 242 0.92 15.48 5.41
CA CYS A 242 -0.51 15.36 5.73
C CYS A 242 -0.93 13.99 6.26
N SER A 243 0.02 13.13 6.68
CA SER A 243 -0.27 11.78 7.18
C SER A 243 -0.63 11.71 8.66
N ASP A 244 -1.03 12.83 9.26
CA ASP A 244 -1.43 12.92 10.66
C ASP A 244 -2.77 12.22 10.90
N MET A 245 -2.71 10.89 11.05
CA MET A 245 -3.89 10.04 11.15
C MET A 245 -4.24 9.72 12.61
N VAL A 246 -3.43 10.17 13.56
CA VAL A 246 -3.32 9.52 14.88
C VAL A 246 -3.25 10.50 16.06
N GLN A 247 -2.65 11.68 15.92
CA GLN A 247 -2.62 12.61 17.05
C GLN A 247 -3.94 13.37 17.15
N PRO A 248 -4.59 13.41 18.33
CA PRO A 248 -5.77 14.22 18.50
C PRO A 248 -5.38 15.68 18.25
N LEU A 249 -6.13 16.38 17.41
CA LEU A 249 -5.95 17.81 17.11
C LEU A 249 -6.03 18.70 18.36
N ILE A 250 -6.52 18.11 19.46
CA ILE A 250 -6.93 18.76 20.69
C ILE A 250 -6.36 17.94 21.85
N ASP A 251 -5.62 18.57 22.75
CA ASP A 251 -5.09 17.95 23.96
C ASP A 251 -6.21 17.60 24.96
N ASP A 252 -5.86 16.92 26.05
CA ASP A 252 -6.82 16.57 27.11
C ASP A 252 -7.47 17.80 27.77
N ASN A 253 -6.94 19.00 27.54
CA ASN A 253 -7.44 20.27 28.05
C ASN A 253 -8.32 21.02 27.05
N GLY A 254 -8.60 20.45 25.87
CA GLY A 254 -9.39 21.14 24.85
C GLY A 254 -8.61 22.19 24.05
N GLN A 255 -7.28 22.30 24.24
CA GLN A 255 -6.40 23.18 23.49
C GLN A 255 -5.96 22.49 22.20
N TRP A 256 -5.83 23.27 21.12
CA TRP A 256 -5.14 22.75 19.94
C TRP A 256 -3.74 22.31 20.36
N THR A 257 -3.40 21.05 20.11
CA THR A 257 -2.03 20.59 20.29
C THR A 257 -1.15 21.47 19.43
N ASP A 258 -0.04 21.97 19.99
CA ASP A 258 0.95 22.75 19.26
C ASP A 258 1.58 21.84 18.20
N TYR A 259 0.91 21.73 17.05
CA TYR A 259 1.52 21.12 15.87
C TYR A 259 2.72 21.99 15.59
N SER A 260 3.89 21.47 15.90
CA SER A 260 5.16 22.02 15.47
C SER A 260 5.08 22.13 13.95
N LEU A 261 4.75 23.35 13.49
CA LEU A 261 4.64 23.63 12.07
C LEU A 261 5.95 23.20 11.43
N LEU A 262 5.86 22.57 10.26
CA LEU A 262 7.07 22.36 9.48
C LEU A 262 7.64 23.74 9.18
N SER A 263 8.92 23.90 9.44
CA SER A 263 9.66 25.14 9.25
C SER A 263 9.70 25.46 7.75
N ASP A 264 9.95 24.45 6.92
CA ASP A 264 9.84 24.55 5.46
C ASP A 264 9.00 23.40 4.85
N PRO A 265 7.67 23.52 4.85
CA PRO A 265 6.80 22.49 4.26
C PRO A 265 6.95 22.38 2.75
N ILE A 266 7.44 23.43 2.07
CA ILE A 266 7.62 23.43 0.61
C ILE A 266 8.82 22.58 0.23
N GLN A 267 9.94 22.72 0.94
CA GLN A 267 11.13 21.87 0.75
C GLN A 267 10.76 20.39 0.94
N ILE A 268 10.06 20.06 2.02
CA ILE A 268 9.64 18.68 2.32
C ILE A 268 8.71 18.13 1.23
N PHE A 269 7.75 18.93 0.77
CA PHE A 269 6.86 18.55 -0.33
C PHE A 269 7.62 18.31 -1.64
N ASN A 270 8.66 19.10 -1.93
CA ASN A 270 9.51 18.89 -3.09
C ASN A 270 10.29 17.57 -3.00
N ILE A 271 10.80 17.22 -1.81
CA ILE A 271 11.45 15.92 -1.56
C ILE A 271 10.45 14.78 -1.74
N GLN A 272 9.23 14.91 -1.19
CA GLN A 272 8.18 13.91 -1.39
C GLN A 272 7.87 13.72 -2.88
N ASN A 273 7.72 14.82 -3.63
CA ASN A 273 7.44 14.78 -5.07
C ASN A 273 8.55 14.14 -5.88
N LEU A 274 9.82 14.28 -5.47
CA LEU A 274 10.93 13.58 -6.11
C LEU A 274 10.72 12.06 -6.04
N PHE A 275 10.39 11.51 -4.86
CA PHE A 275 10.14 10.08 -4.71
C PHE A 275 8.85 9.63 -5.40
N VAL A 276 7.80 10.47 -5.42
CA VAL A 276 6.57 10.21 -6.20
C VAL A 276 6.85 10.15 -7.69
N ASP A 277 7.68 11.05 -8.22
CA ASP A 277 8.07 11.04 -9.64
C ASP A 277 8.86 9.77 -9.98
N ILE A 278 9.84 9.39 -9.14
CA ILE A 278 10.66 8.20 -9.35
C ILE A 278 9.81 6.93 -9.33
N ILE A 279 8.95 6.74 -8.31
CA ILE A 279 8.10 5.55 -8.21
C ILE A 279 7.12 5.47 -9.38
N PHE A 280 6.54 6.61 -9.80
CA PHE A 280 5.57 6.65 -10.90
C PHE A 280 6.23 6.36 -12.25
N LYS A 281 7.38 6.98 -12.54
CA LYS A 281 8.20 6.69 -13.73
C LYS A 281 8.62 5.22 -13.78
N TYR A 282 9.07 4.66 -12.64
CA TYR A 282 9.40 3.25 -12.53
C TYR A 282 8.20 2.35 -12.85
N MET A 283 7.02 2.63 -12.31
CA MET A 283 5.82 1.84 -12.62
C MET A 283 5.36 1.97 -14.08
N ILE A 284 5.48 3.16 -14.68
CA ILE A 284 5.21 3.36 -16.11
C ILE A 284 6.17 2.51 -16.94
N TYR A 285 7.45 2.54 -16.58
CA TYR A 285 8.46 1.74 -17.24
C TYR A 285 8.17 0.23 -17.16
N GLN A 286 7.71 -0.26 -16.00
CA GLN A 286 7.39 -1.67 -15.81
C GLN A 286 6.11 -2.14 -16.50
N SER A 287 5.07 -1.31 -16.53
CA SER A 287 3.69 -1.77 -16.84
C SER A 287 2.87 -0.86 -17.76
N GLY A 288 3.42 0.28 -18.17
CA GLY A 288 2.72 1.31 -18.94
C GLY A 288 1.81 2.21 -18.07
N TYR A 289 1.37 3.34 -18.64
CA TYR A 289 0.69 4.40 -17.91
C TYR A 289 -0.59 3.95 -17.18
N THR A 290 -1.50 3.26 -17.87
CA THR A 290 -2.79 2.85 -17.27
C THR A 290 -2.62 1.93 -16.07
N HIS A 291 -1.68 0.97 -16.16
CA HIS A 291 -1.39 0.06 -15.04
C HIS A 291 -0.67 0.79 -13.91
N ALA A 292 0.28 1.67 -14.22
CA ALA A 292 0.98 2.50 -13.23
C ALA A 292 0.01 3.39 -12.44
N SER A 293 -0.94 4.06 -13.11
CA SER A 293 -1.97 4.88 -12.45
C SER A 293 -2.83 4.06 -11.50
N LEU A 294 -3.28 2.87 -11.93
CA LEU A 294 -4.08 1.99 -11.09
C LEU A 294 -3.27 1.44 -9.91
N HIS A 295 -2.02 1.07 -10.13
CA HIS A 295 -1.12 0.57 -9.10
C HIS A 295 -0.85 1.66 -8.05
N PHE A 296 -0.54 2.89 -8.47
CA PHE A 296 -0.34 4.01 -7.56
C PHE A 296 -1.60 4.31 -6.74
N ALA A 297 -2.78 4.33 -7.38
CA ALA A 297 -4.04 4.50 -6.65
C ALA A 297 -4.27 3.39 -5.60
N HIS A 298 -3.89 2.14 -5.91
CA HIS A 298 -3.94 1.05 -4.94
C HIS A 298 -2.95 1.22 -3.78
N LEU A 299 -1.75 1.79 -4.01
CA LEU A 299 -0.81 2.11 -2.92
C LEU A 299 -1.43 3.10 -1.94
N ILE A 300 -2.06 4.17 -2.44
CA ILE A 300 -2.74 5.17 -1.59
C ILE A 300 -3.88 4.53 -0.81
N VAL A 301 -4.73 3.73 -1.46
CA VAL A 301 -5.81 3.00 -0.77
C VAL A 301 -5.25 2.03 0.27
N ASN A 302 -4.13 1.38 0.00
CA ASN A 302 -3.46 0.52 0.97
C ASN A 302 -2.97 1.32 2.18
N ALA A 303 -2.31 2.45 1.97
CA ALA A 303 -1.86 3.34 3.04
C ALA A 303 -3.01 3.79 3.93
N LEU A 304 -4.15 4.18 3.35
CA LEU A 304 -5.35 4.55 4.10
C LEU A 304 -5.91 3.40 4.95
N LYS A 305 -5.92 2.18 4.43
CA LYS A 305 -6.32 0.99 5.19
C LYS A 305 -5.37 0.69 6.34
N GLN A 306 -4.06 0.86 6.12
CA GLN A 306 -3.09 0.75 7.21
C GLN A 306 -3.35 1.81 8.28
N GLY A 307 -3.72 3.03 7.90
CA GLY A 307 -4.17 4.08 8.82
C GLY A 307 -5.34 3.66 9.72
N GLU A 308 -6.37 3.04 9.15
CA GLU A 308 -7.51 2.51 9.92
C GLU A 308 -7.09 1.38 10.89
N PHE A 309 -6.14 0.53 10.49
CA PHE A 309 -5.56 -0.47 11.37
C PHE A 309 -4.80 0.17 12.54
N ILE A 310 -3.93 1.13 12.24
CA ILE A 310 -3.12 1.86 13.22
C ILE A 310 -4.00 2.46 14.32
N GLN A 311 -5.05 3.19 13.93
CA GLN A 311 -5.95 3.85 14.89
C GLN A 311 -6.53 2.88 15.92
N LYS A 312 -6.83 1.65 15.50
CA LYS A 312 -7.36 0.60 16.38
C LYS A 312 -6.25 -0.12 17.15
N ALA A 313 -5.08 -0.32 16.53
CA ALA A 313 -3.94 -0.97 17.16
C ALA A 313 -3.41 -0.16 18.35
N GLN A 314 -3.45 1.17 18.28
CA GLN A 314 -3.03 2.05 19.37
C GLN A 314 -3.97 2.10 20.55
N MET A 315 -5.21 1.60 20.42
CA MET A 315 -6.08 1.40 21.58
C MET A 315 -5.54 0.30 22.51
N ASN A 316 -4.58 -0.53 22.05
CA ASN A 316 -3.85 -1.46 22.89
C ASN A 316 -2.72 -0.71 23.61
N GLN A 317 -2.77 -0.71 24.95
CA GLN A 317 -1.83 0.00 25.81
C GLN A 317 -0.37 -0.44 25.63
N ASN A 318 -0.12 -1.75 25.45
CA ASN A 318 1.25 -2.25 25.24
C ASN A 318 1.83 -1.77 23.92
N HIS A 319 1.01 -1.76 22.86
CA HIS A 319 1.40 -1.24 21.55
C HIS A 319 1.71 0.25 21.64
N ASP A 320 0.80 1.03 22.24
CA ASP A 320 0.96 2.48 22.31
C ASP A 320 2.22 2.87 23.11
N VAL A 321 2.41 2.31 24.30
CA VAL A 321 3.61 2.56 25.12
C VAL A 321 4.89 2.20 24.37
N MET A 322 4.89 1.07 23.65
CA MET A 322 6.05 0.64 22.85
C MET A 322 6.36 1.65 21.73
N VAL A 323 5.35 2.12 20.99
CA VAL A 323 5.58 3.09 19.91
C VAL A 323 6.00 4.45 20.48
N GLN A 324 5.39 4.93 21.56
CA GLN A 324 5.81 6.18 22.23
C GLN A 324 7.26 6.11 22.72
N THR A 325 7.68 4.96 23.27
CA THR A 325 9.07 4.73 23.68
C THR A 325 10.03 4.82 22.48
N ILE A 326 9.63 4.25 21.35
CA ILE A 326 10.40 4.29 20.10
C ILE A 326 10.52 5.74 19.59
N ILE A 327 9.40 6.47 19.54
CA ILE A 327 9.38 7.89 19.13
C ILE A 327 10.34 8.69 20.01
N HIS A 328 10.23 8.56 21.33
CA HIS A 328 11.11 9.27 22.25
C HIS A 328 12.58 8.93 22.04
N GLY A 329 12.92 7.66 21.79
CA GLY A 329 14.28 7.24 21.46
C GLY A 329 14.81 7.89 20.19
N PHE A 330 13.99 8.03 19.15
CA PHE A 330 14.35 8.71 17.90
C PHE A 330 14.54 10.22 18.09
N GLU A 331 13.71 10.86 18.91
CA GLU A 331 13.87 12.28 19.21
C GLU A 331 15.17 12.57 19.97
N GLN A 332 15.57 11.66 20.86
CA GLN A 332 16.83 11.77 21.58
C GLN A 332 18.04 11.59 20.67
N SER A 333 18.01 10.68 19.70
CA SER A 333 19.11 10.50 18.73
C SER A 333 19.35 11.76 17.89
N LEU A 334 18.29 12.51 17.58
CA LEU A 334 18.38 13.77 16.83
C LEU A 334 18.96 14.95 17.61
N ILE A 335 19.07 14.90 18.94
CA ILE A 335 19.66 15.97 19.76
C ILE A 335 21.19 15.79 19.88
N ILE A 336 21.67 14.56 19.72
CA ILE A 336 23.07 14.17 19.94
C ILE A 336 23.94 14.43 18.68
N HIS A 337 23.31 14.70 17.54
CA HIS A 337 23.92 15.00 16.24
C HIS A 337 23.46 16.36 15.72
#